data_AF-A0A950YQD0-F1
#
_entry.id   AF-A0A950YQD0-F1
#
_cell.length_a   1.000
_cell.length_b   1.000
_cell.length_c   1.000
_cell.angle_alpha   90.00
_cell.angle_beta   90.00
_cell.angle_gamma   90.00
#
_symmetry.space_group_name_H-M   'P 1'
#
loop_
_entity.id
_entity.type
_entity.pdbx_description
1 polymer ?
#
loop_
_entity_poly.entity_id
_entity_poly.type
_entity_poly.pdbx_seq_one_letter_code
_entity_poly.pdbx_strand_id
1 'polypeptide(L)'
;GLPPVPALLVRAVDEDGPADAAGVRTGDLLLRGGTRELRSIGALYAAMADVDENRRLRIVLLRGMDEHRVTVRLDDARAPHHTVAAIAGRTARGEHTV
;
A
#
# COMPACT_ATOMS: atom_id res chain seq x y z
N GLY A 1 19.09 16.00 -10.88
CA GLY A 1 18.45 14.89 -10.14
C GLY A 1 17.14 15.39 -9.59
N LEU A 2 16.08 14.59 -9.62
CA LEU A 2 14.79 14.95 -9.02
C LEU A 2 15.00 15.13 -7.51
N PRO A 3 14.54 16.23 -6.89
CA PRO A 3 14.63 16.37 -5.44
C PRO A 3 13.92 15.20 -4.75
N PRO A 4 14.41 14.70 -3.60
CA PRO A 4 13.76 13.63 -2.88
C PRO A 4 12.39 14.10 -2.38
N VAL A 5 11.33 13.64 -3.04
CA VAL A 5 9.95 13.86 -2.60
C VAL A 5 9.63 12.74 -1.61
N PRO A 6 9.37 13.04 -0.32
CA PRO A 6 8.97 12.01 0.64
C PRO A 6 7.62 11.42 0.21
N ALA A 7 7.65 10.16 -0.21
CA ALA A 7 6.54 9.43 -0.81
C ALA A 7 6.54 7.97 -0.33
N LEU A 8 5.38 7.31 -0.42
CA LEU A 8 5.28 5.87 -0.18
C LEU A 8 5.39 5.09 -1.50
N LEU A 9 6.32 4.14 -1.56
CA LEU A 9 6.46 3.23 -2.69
C LEU A 9 5.46 2.08 -2.59
N VAL A 10 4.66 1.89 -3.64
CA VAL A 10 3.78 0.72 -3.77
C VAL A 10 4.63 -0.50 -4.14
N ARG A 11 4.70 -1.45 -3.21
CA ARG A 11 5.49 -2.69 -3.35
C ARG A 11 4.69 -3.84 -3.96
N ALA A 12 3.39 -3.86 -3.71
CA ALA A 12 2.46 -4.84 -4.20
C ALA A 12 1.06 -4.21 -4.20
N VAL A 13 0.19 -4.76 -5.04
CA VAL A 13 -1.23 -4.42 -5.10
C VAL A 13 -1.97 -5.76 -5.12
N ASP A 14 -3.00 -5.89 -4.29
CA ASP A 14 -3.85 -7.07 -4.29
C ASP A 14 -4.70 -7.09 -5.57
N GLU A 15 -4.66 -8.21 -6.29
CA GLU A 15 -5.46 -8.43 -7.51
C GLU A 15 -6.96 -8.32 -7.18
N ASP A 16 -7.72 -7.65 -8.05
CA ASP A 16 -9.15 -7.35 -7.86
C ASP A 16 -9.46 -6.53 -6.59
N GLY A 17 -8.44 -5.95 -5.94
CA GLY A 17 -8.59 -5.11 -4.76
C GLY A 17 -8.95 -3.65 -5.10
N PRO A 18 -9.33 -2.83 -4.10
CA PRO A 18 -9.65 -1.42 -4.28
C PRO A 18 -8.60 -0.59 -5.02
N ALA A 19 -7.33 -0.89 -4.76
CA ALA A 19 -6.20 -0.19 -5.36
C ALA A 19 -6.00 -0.61 -6.84
N ASP A 20 -6.18 -1.90 -7.15
CA ASP A 20 -6.11 -2.43 -8.51
C ASP A 20 -7.27 -1.90 -9.38
N ALA A 21 -8.49 -1.92 -8.85
CA ALA A 21 -9.68 -1.34 -9.49
C ALA A 21 -9.53 0.17 -9.76
N ALA A 22 -8.78 0.87 -8.90
CA ALA A 22 -8.43 2.28 -9.09
C ALA A 22 -7.24 2.51 -10.04
N GLY A 23 -6.59 1.45 -10.52
CA GLY A 23 -5.46 1.49 -11.45
C GLY A 23 -4.10 1.81 -10.80
N VAL A 24 -3.99 1.65 -9.47
CA VAL A 24 -2.71 1.71 -8.75
C VAL A 24 -1.87 0.49 -9.11
N ARG A 25 -0.56 0.67 -9.27
CA ARG A 25 0.36 -0.38 -9.69
C ARG A 25 1.60 -0.42 -8.80
N THR A 26 2.23 -1.59 -8.77
CA THR A 26 3.58 -1.73 -8.20
C THR A 26 4.54 -0.75 -8.88
N GLY A 27 5.33 -0.05 -8.08
CA GLY A 27 6.26 0.99 -8.54
C GLY A 27 5.69 2.41 -8.50
N ASP A 28 4.39 2.58 -8.26
CA ASP A 28 3.81 3.91 -8.04
C ASP A 28 4.35 4.53 -6.75
N LEU A 29 4.57 5.84 -6.76
CA LEU A 29 4.92 6.64 -5.58
C LEU A 29 3.71 7.45 -5.14
N LEU A 30 3.13 7.10 -4.00
CA LEU A 30 1.99 7.79 -3.41
C LEU A 30 2.47 9.08 -2.75
N LEU A 31 1.99 10.22 -3.24
CA LEU A 31 2.37 11.54 -2.74
C LEU A 31 1.35 12.11 -1.76
N ARG A 32 0.05 11.97 -2.08
CA ARG A 32 -1.03 12.61 -1.34
C ARG A 32 -2.29 11.75 -1.33
N GLY A 33 -2.98 11.70 -0.19
CA GLY A 33 -4.28 11.07 -0.01
C GLY A 33 -5.26 12.09 0.57
N GLY A 34 -6.30 12.43 -0.19
CA GLY A 34 -7.22 13.50 0.14
C GLY A 34 -6.47 14.82 0.36
N THR A 35 -6.56 15.37 1.57
CA THR A 35 -5.86 16.61 1.96
C THR A 35 -4.46 16.36 2.52
N ARG A 36 -4.08 15.12 2.84
CA ARG A 36 -2.85 14.76 3.56
C ARG A 36 -1.70 14.32 2.66
N GLU A 37 -0.49 14.75 2.97
CA GLU A 37 0.73 14.23 2.35
C GLU A 37 1.09 12.84 2.90
N LEU A 38 1.43 11.91 2.00
CA LEU A 38 1.69 10.51 2.31
C LEU A 38 3.19 10.28 2.50
N ARG A 39 3.73 10.80 3.60
CA ARG A 39 5.15 10.65 3.96
C ARG A 39 5.45 9.43 4.84
N SER A 40 4.41 8.76 5.34
CA SER A 40 4.52 7.60 6.22
C SER A 40 3.27 6.72 6.12
N ILE A 41 3.41 5.45 6.50
CA ILE A 41 2.28 4.52 6.58
C ILE A 41 1.18 5.05 7.51
N GLY A 42 1.54 5.69 8.63
CA GLY A 42 0.58 6.33 9.53
C GLY A 42 -0.22 7.45 8.86
N ALA A 43 0.42 8.25 7.99
CA ALA A 43 -0.27 9.28 7.23
C ALA A 43 -1.27 8.68 6.21
N LEU A 44 -0.96 7.52 5.64
CA LEU A 44 -1.89 6.79 4.77
C LEU A 44 -3.11 6.28 5.53
N TYR A 45 -2.92 5.65 6.70
CA TYR A 45 -4.04 5.24 7.55
C TYR A 45 -4.90 6.41 8.00
N ALA A 46 -4.29 7.53 8.38
CA ALA A 46 -5.03 8.75 8.70
C ALA A 46 -5.80 9.30 7.50
N ALA A 47 -5.22 9.27 6.29
CA ALA A 47 -5.90 9.70 5.07
C ALA A 47 -7.11 8.81 4.75
N MET A 48 -7.03 7.50 5.00
CA MET A 48 -8.15 6.58 4.85
C MET A 48 -9.24 6.80 5.92
N ALA A 49 -8.85 7.13 7.15
CA ALA A 49 -9.78 7.41 8.25
C ALA A 49 -10.56 8.72 8.05
N ASP A 50 -9.96 9.70 7.38
CA ASP A 50 -10.57 10.99 7.05
C ASP A 50 -11.56 10.94 5.88
N VAL A 51 -11.67 9.79 5.20
CA VAL A 51 -12.53 9.67 4.02
C VAL A 51 -13.99 9.87 4.41
N ASP A 52 -14.70 10.59 3.55
CA ASP A 52 -16.12 10.89 3.71
C ASP A 52 -17.01 9.62 3.69
N GLU A 53 -18.30 9.83 3.95
CA GLU A 53 -19.32 8.78 3.94
C GLU A 53 -19.40 8.00 2.61
N ASN A 54 -18.92 8.58 1.50
CA ASN A 54 -18.87 7.92 0.20
C ASN A 54 -17.69 6.97 0.03
N ARG A 55 -16.84 6.84 1.06
CA ARG A 55 -15.69 5.91 1.08
C ARG A 55 -14.72 6.09 -0.09
N ARG A 56 -14.60 7.32 -0.63
CA ARG A 56 -13.71 7.66 -1.75
C ARG A 56 -12.44 8.38 -1.32
N LEU A 57 -11.29 7.72 -1.43
CA LEU A 57 -9.99 8.35 -1.24
C LEU A 57 -9.39 8.79 -2.58
N ARG A 58 -9.23 10.10 -2.78
CA ARG A 58 -8.47 10.63 -3.92
C ARG A 58 -6.98 10.53 -3.62
N ILE A 59 -6.22 9.92 -4.52
CA ILE A 59 -4.78 9.72 -4.38
C ILE A 59 -4.06 10.41 -5.54
N VAL A 60 -3.03 11.18 -5.21
CA VAL A 60 -2.04 11.69 -6.17
C VAL A 60 -0.82 10.78 -6.10
N LEU A 61 -0.41 10.24 -7.24
CA LEU A 61 0.73 9.35 -7.36
C LEU A 61 1.64 9.75 -8.52
N LEU A 62 2.91 9.35 -8.45
CA LEU A 62 3.83 9.39 -9.57
C LEU A 62 4.05 8.00 -10.13
N ARG A 63 4.05 7.90 -11.46
CA ARG A 63 4.45 6.70 -12.19
C ARG A 63 5.58 7.08 -13.14
N GLY A 64 6.80 6.70 -12.77
CA GLY A 64 8.00 7.23 -13.43
C GLY A 64 8.12 8.73 -13.21
N MET A 65 7.82 9.53 -14.24
CA MET A 65 7.86 11.00 -14.18
C MET A 65 6.47 11.65 -14.29
N ASP A 66 5.42 10.85 -14.50
CA ASP A 66 4.07 11.32 -14.74
C ASP A 66 3.26 11.37 -13.45
N GLU A 67 2.57 12.48 -13.19
CA GLU A 67 1.59 12.60 -12.10
C GLU A 67 0.24 12.04 -12.54
N HIS A 68 -0.29 11.10 -11.77
CA HIS A 68 -1.63 10.56 -11.93
C HIS A 68 -2.49 10.86 -10.72
N ARG A 69 -3.79 11.00 -10.97
CA ARG A 69 -4.81 11.16 -9.93
C ARG A 69 -5.82 10.05 -10.07
N VAL A 70 -5.92 9.23 -9.03
CA VAL A 70 -6.84 8.09 -8.98
C VAL A 70 -7.77 8.25 -7.79
N THR A 71 -8.94 7.61 -7.85
CA THR A 71 -9.88 7.57 -6.73
C THR A 71 -10.08 6.13 -6.33
N VAL A 72 -9.69 5.79 -5.11
CA VAL A 72 -9.84 4.46 -4.52
C VAL A 72 -11.13 4.42 -3.71
N ARG A 73 -11.93 3.37 -3.92
CA ARG A 73 -13.17 3.10 -3.21
C ARG A 73 -12.92 2.10 -2.08
N LEU A 74 -13.03 2.55 -0.83
CA LEU A 74 -12.64 1.76 0.34
C LEU A 74 -13.69 0.72 0.74
N ASP A 75 -14.87 0.73 0.12
CA ASP A 75 -15.97 -0.23 0.27
C ASP A 75 -15.77 -1.51 -0.57
N ASP A 76 -14.92 -1.46 -1.60
CA ASP A 76 -14.59 -2.61 -2.46
C ASP A 76 -13.61 -3.59 -1.79
N ALA A 77 -13.19 -3.33 -0.55
CA ALA A 77 -12.34 -4.23 0.23
C ALA A 77 -13.16 -5.43 0.71
N ARG A 78 -13.31 -6.45 -0.14
CA ARG A 78 -13.56 -7.79 0.37
C ARG A 78 -12.41 -8.12 1.33
N ALA A 79 -12.76 -8.47 2.56
CA ALA A 79 -11.85 -8.63 3.70
C ALA A 79 -10.57 -9.43 3.35
N PRO A 80 -9.41 -9.09 3.95
CA PRO A 80 -8.12 -9.60 3.54
C PRO A 80 -7.98 -11.11 3.77
N HIS A 81 -7.65 -11.84 2.72
CA HIS A 81 -7.03 -13.16 2.80
C HIS A 81 -5.53 -13.01 3.06
N HIS A 82 -5.14 -12.46 4.21
CA HIS A 82 -3.73 -12.49 4.63
C HIS A 82 -3.41 -13.88 5.20
N THR A 83 -3.16 -14.86 4.32
CA THR A 83 -2.39 -16.05 4.71
C THR A 83 -0.94 -15.62 4.80
N VAL A 84 -0.50 -15.25 6.01
CA VAL A 84 0.93 -15.17 6.33
C VAL A 84 1.35 -16.55 6.81
N ALA A 85 1.80 -17.41 5.89
CA ALA A 85 2.57 -18.59 6.26
C ALA A 85 3.94 -18.13 6.77
N ALA A 86 4.09 -18.03 8.08
CA ALA A 86 5.41 -17.90 8.70
C ALA A 86 6.16 -19.23 8.53
N ILE A 87 6.97 -19.34 7.47
CA ILE A 87 8.03 -20.34 7.40
C ILE A 87 9.14 -19.93 8.38
N ALA A 88 9.02 -20.35 9.63
CA ALA A 88 10.16 -20.39 10.54
C ALA A 88 11.13 -21.46 10.05
N GLY A 89 12.12 -21.03 9.27
CA GLY A 89 13.23 -21.87 8.85
C GLY A 89 14.15 -22.23 10.02
N ARG A 90 14.32 -23.54 10.22
CA ARG A 90 15.53 -24.27 10.63
C ARG A 90 16.20 -23.94 11.98
N THR A 91 16.24 -24.94 12.86
CA THR A 91 17.52 -25.52 13.30
C THR A 91 17.41 -27.06 13.41
N ALA A 92 18.26 -27.75 12.65
CA ALA A 92 18.60 -29.15 12.85
C ALA A 92 20.09 -29.20 13.22
N ARG A 93 20.38 -29.65 14.44
CA ARG A 93 21.68 -30.15 14.94
C ARG A 93 21.36 -30.65 16.36
N GLY A 94 21.22 -31.93 16.65
CA GLY A 94 22.12 -33.02 16.31
C GLY A 94 23.15 -33.13 17.42
N GLU A 95 22.83 -33.78 18.53
CA GLU A 95 23.85 -34.41 19.37
C GLU A 95 23.29 -35.64 20.10
N HIS A 96 24.05 -36.71 19.90
CA HIS A 96 23.88 -38.09 20.27
C HIS A 96 24.87 -38.34 21.40
N THR A 97 24.45 -38.87 22.54
CA THR A 97 25.37 -39.58 23.43
C THR A 97 24.62 -40.70 24.16
N VAL A 98 25.17 -41.89 23.88
CA VAL A 98 25.08 -43.24 24.46
C VAL A 98 24.39 -43.40 25.81
#